data_AF-A0A7J9BGN9-F1
#
_entry.id   AF-A0A7J9BGN9-F1
#
_cell.length_a   1.000
_cell.length_b   1.000
_cell.length_c   1.000
_cell.angle_alpha   90.00
_cell.angle_beta   90.00
_cell.angle_gamma   90.00
#
_symmetry.space_group_name_H-M   'P 1'
#
loop_
_entity.id
_entity.type
_entity.pdbx_description
1 polymer ?
#
loop_
_entity_poly.entity_id
_entity_poly.type
_entity_poly.pdbx_seq_one_letter_code
_entity_poly.pdbx_strand_id
1 'polypeptide(L)'
;MLKYERYIVFVIVSTGLCIVGFIIIIRRKIGSQGEESDTEISRSTNTSQLEKVAGKGLDSPTIKMYPTTVVDESLQLPKPTDNVCPICLLEYKANDILRTIPSCAHYFHVHCIDEWLKRNATCPLCRNYY
;
A
#
# COMPACT_ATOMS: atom_id res chain seq x y z
N MET A 1 -3.40 13.68 -43.83
CA MET A 1 -4.16 12.57 -43.20
C MET A 1 -3.28 11.75 -42.26
N LEU A 2 -2.32 10.93 -42.75
CA LEU A 2 -1.51 10.02 -41.89
C LEU A 2 -0.65 10.68 -40.79
N LYS A 3 -0.18 11.92 -40.97
CA LYS A 3 0.57 12.67 -39.94
C LYS A 3 -0.33 13.12 -38.78
N TYR A 4 -1.61 13.39 -39.04
CA TYR A 4 -2.57 13.88 -38.06
C TYR A 4 -3.03 12.73 -37.15
N GLU A 5 -3.19 11.52 -37.70
CA GLU A 5 -3.51 10.33 -36.91
C GLU A 5 -2.39 9.97 -35.93
N ARG A 6 -1.13 9.99 -36.40
CA ARG A 6 0.03 9.76 -35.52
C ARG A 6 0.17 10.83 -34.44
N TYR A 7 -0.13 12.08 -34.77
CA TYR A 7 -0.11 13.18 -33.82
C TYR A 7 -1.19 13.03 -32.74
N ILE A 8 -2.41 12.64 -33.12
CA ILE A 8 -3.52 12.39 -32.18
C ILE A 8 -3.16 11.26 -31.21
N VAL A 9 -2.62 10.14 -31.71
CA VAL A 9 -2.23 9.01 -30.85
C VAL A 9 -1.17 9.44 -29.83
N PHE A 10 -0.19 10.24 -30.26
CA PHE A 10 0.86 10.73 -29.36
C PHE A 10 0.30 11.65 -28.26
N VAL A 11 -0.60 12.57 -28.62
CA VAL A 11 -1.25 13.48 -27.66
C VAL A 11 -2.11 12.72 -26.65
N ILE A 12 -2.87 11.70 -27.08
CA ILE A 12 -3.69 10.87 -26.18
C ILE A 12 -2.83 10.06 -25.22
N VAL A 13 -1.74 9.45 -25.71
CA VAL A 13 -0.83 8.66 -24.86
C VAL A 13 -0.13 9.56 -23.85
N SER A 14 0.40 10.71 -24.28
CA SER A 14 1.08 11.66 -23.38
C SER A 14 0.13 12.26 -22.35
N THR A 15 -1.06 12.71 -22.76
CA THR A 15 -2.05 13.26 -21.82
C THR A 15 -2.62 12.20 -20.89
N GLY A 16 -2.85 10.98 -21.38
CA GLY A 16 -3.28 9.84 -20.57
C GLY A 16 -2.27 9.47 -19.49
N LEU A 17 -0.98 9.39 -19.83
CA LEU A 17 0.10 9.13 -18.86
C LEU A 17 0.23 10.25 -17.83
N CYS A 18 0.11 11.51 -18.26
CA CYS A 18 0.09 12.66 -17.36
C CYS A 18 -1.11 12.64 -16.41
N ILE A 19 -2.32 12.34 -16.91
CA ILE A 19 -3.55 12.27 -16.10
C ILE A 19 -3.49 11.11 -15.11
N VAL A 20 -3.03 9.93 -15.53
CA VAL A 20 -2.86 8.77 -14.64
C VAL A 20 -1.83 9.08 -13.55
N GLY A 21 -0.69 9.67 -13.92
CA GLY A 21 0.32 10.15 -12.96
C GLY A 21 -0.26 11.17 -11.99
N PHE A 22 -1.05 12.14 -12.48
CA PHE A 22 -1.68 13.17 -11.66
C PHE A 22 -2.73 12.58 -10.70
N ILE A 23 -3.52 11.61 -11.14
CA ILE A 23 -4.49 10.89 -10.29
C ILE A 23 -3.76 10.11 -9.19
N ILE A 24 -2.64 9.46 -9.50
CA ILE A 24 -1.82 8.76 -8.50
C ILE A 24 -1.24 9.76 -7.49
N ILE A 25 -0.73 10.90 -7.94
CA ILE A 25 -0.19 11.97 -7.07
C ILE A 25 -1.29 12.58 -6.19
N ILE A 26 -2.47 12.86 -6.75
CA ILE A 26 -3.61 13.41 -5.99
C ILE A 26 -4.07 12.39 -4.94
N ARG A 27 -4.11 11.10 -5.27
CA ARG A 27 -4.41 10.04 -4.29
C ARG A 27 -3.37 9.92 -3.19
N ARG A 28 -2.09 10.20 -3.48
CA ARG A 28 -1.02 10.30 -2.47
C ARG A 28 -1.18 11.53 -1.55
N LYS A 29 -1.77 12.63 -2.03
CA LYS A 29 -1.88 13.90 -1.28
C LYS A 29 -3.17 14.01 -0.45
N ILE A 30 -4.30 13.47 -0.91
CA ILE A 30 -5.57 13.50 -0.17
C ILE A 30 -5.55 12.61 1.10
N GLY A 31 -4.62 11.64 1.19
CA GLY A 31 -4.44 10.82 2.39
C GLY A 31 -3.61 11.46 3.50
N SER A 32 -3.14 12.71 3.34
CA SER A 32 -2.23 13.39 4.26
C SER A 32 -2.89 14.46 5.15
N GLN A 33 -4.21 14.63 5.10
CA GLN A 33 -4.96 15.37 6.13
C GLN A 33 -6.09 14.49 6.66
N GLY A 34 -5.74 13.58 7.56
CA GLY A 34 -6.69 13.03 8.51
C GLY A 34 -6.52 13.82 9.80
N GLU A 35 -7.54 14.60 10.13
CA GLU A 35 -7.67 15.43 11.32
C GLU A 35 -7.25 14.69 12.60
N GLU A 36 -6.45 15.40 13.39
CA GLU A 36 -6.29 15.16 14.82
C GLU A 36 -7.65 15.50 15.46
N SER A 37 -8.34 14.46 15.92
CA SER A 37 -9.56 14.61 16.73
C SER A 37 -9.41 13.66 17.90
N ASP A 38 -9.13 14.25 19.05
CA ASP A 38 -9.18 13.63 20.37
C ASP A 38 -10.49 12.84 20.53
N THR A 39 -10.46 11.75 21.30
CA THR A 39 -11.38 11.47 22.42
C THR A 39 -11.18 10.01 22.91
N GLU A 40 -10.61 9.96 24.11
CA GLU A 40 -10.95 9.11 25.26
C GLU A 40 -10.87 7.57 25.23
N ILE A 41 -10.22 7.11 26.29
CA ILE A 41 -10.16 5.77 26.84
C ILE A 41 -11.55 5.32 27.29
N SER A 42 -11.98 4.13 26.87
CA SER A 42 -12.74 3.24 27.77
C SER A 42 -12.53 1.77 27.42
N ARG A 43 -12.00 1.09 28.43
CA ARG A 43 -11.76 -0.34 28.54
C ARG A 43 -13.11 -1.02 28.83
N SER A 44 -13.41 -2.13 28.16
CA SER A 44 -13.64 -3.47 28.76
C SER A 44 -14.58 -4.35 27.91
N THR A 45 -14.17 -5.63 27.81
CA THR A 45 -15.02 -6.85 27.80
C THR A 45 -15.97 -7.10 26.62
N ASN A 46 -15.64 -8.05 25.75
CA ASN A 46 -15.96 -9.47 25.98
C ASN A 46 -15.53 -10.35 24.81
N THR A 47 -14.73 -11.35 25.15
CA THR A 47 -14.48 -12.59 24.41
C THR A 47 -15.77 -13.34 24.13
N SER A 48 -16.28 -13.24 22.91
CA SER A 48 -17.10 -14.27 22.27
C SER A 48 -17.25 -13.90 20.80
N GLN A 49 -16.56 -14.61 19.91
CA GLN A 49 -16.82 -14.86 18.47
C GLN A 49 -15.50 -15.25 17.79
N LEU A 50 -14.90 -16.32 18.29
CA LEU A 50 -14.16 -17.21 17.40
C LEU A 50 -15.19 -17.82 16.44
N GLU A 51 -14.86 -17.79 15.15
CA GLU A 51 -15.50 -18.53 14.05
C GLU A 51 -16.73 -17.91 13.36
N LYS A 52 -16.54 -16.83 12.60
CA LYS A 52 -17.16 -16.71 11.25
C LYS A 52 -16.55 -15.59 10.38
N VAL A 53 -16.29 -15.96 9.12
CA VAL A 53 -15.98 -15.13 7.94
C VAL A 53 -14.49 -14.89 7.65
N ALA A 54 -13.89 -15.88 6.97
CA ALA A 54 -12.85 -15.63 5.98
C ALA A 54 -13.38 -14.57 4.99
N GLY A 55 -12.93 -13.32 5.13
CA GLY A 55 -13.43 -12.19 4.34
C GLY A 55 -13.50 -10.84 5.04
N LYS A 56 -13.12 -10.72 6.32
CA LYS A 56 -12.88 -9.42 6.96
C LYS A 56 -11.39 -9.11 6.97
N GLY A 57 -11.02 -8.00 6.36
CA GLY A 57 -9.68 -7.41 6.53
C GLY A 57 -9.47 -6.92 7.97
N LEU A 58 -8.28 -6.37 8.21
CA LEU A 58 -7.88 -5.83 9.50
C LEU A 58 -8.32 -4.39 9.71
N ASP A 59 -8.52 -4.04 10.97
CA ASP A 59 -8.69 -2.65 11.37
C ASP A 59 -7.38 -1.86 11.20
N SER A 60 -7.52 -0.56 10.93
CA SER A 60 -6.37 0.32 10.67
C SER A 60 -5.37 0.40 11.83
N PRO A 61 -5.80 0.45 13.11
CA PRO A 61 -4.89 0.40 14.26
C PRO A 61 -3.99 -0.85 14.26
N THR A 62 -4.58 -2.04 14.07
CA THR A 62 -3.83 -3.30 14.06
C THR A 62 -2.79 -3.33 12.94
N ILE A 63 -3.15 -2.87 11.73
CA ILE A 63 -2.21 -2.79 10.60
C ILE A 63 -1.04 -1.85 10.92
N LYS A 64 -1.31 -0.69 11.55
CA LYS A 64 -0.28 0.31 11.87
C LYS A 64 0.79 -0.21 12.82
N MET A 65 0.47 -1.19 13.67
CA MET A 65 1.43 -1.81 14.59
C MET A 65 2.47 -2.69 13.89
N TYR A 66 2.30 -3.01 12.60
CA TYR A 66 3.25 -3.87 11.90
C TYR A 66 4.57 -3.17 11.65
N PRO A 67 5.70 -3.90 11.70
CA PRO A 67 7.02 -3.32 11.52
C PRO A 67 7.15 -2.55 10.21
N THR A 68 7.78 -1.40 10.27
CA THR A 68 8.14 -0.60 9.11
C THR A 68 9.64 -0.53 8.94
N THR A 69 10.09 -0.47 7.69
CA THR A 69 11.49 -0.37 7.30
C THR A 69 11.62 0.78 6.32
N VAL A 70 12.53 1.71 6.61
CA VAL A 70 12.89 2.77 5.66
C VAL A 70 13.95 2.22 4.73
N VAL A 71 13.73 2.36 3.43
CA VAL A 71 14.70 1.95 2.41
C VAL A 71 15.90 2.88 2.48
N ASP A 72 17.07 2.33 2.70
CA ASP A 72 18.32 3.08 2.69
C ASP A 72 18.77 3.43 1.27
N GLU A 73 19.83 4.25 1.15
CA GLU A 73 20.39 4.64 -0.15
C GLU A 73 21.03 3.47 -0.92
N SER A 74 21.40 2.39 -0.22
CA SER A 74 21.97 1.19 -0.85
C SER A 74 20.90 0.29 -1.50
N LEU A 75 19.61 0.58 -1.26
CA LEU A 75 18.44 -0.16 -1.74
C LEU A 75 18.49 -1.65 -1.33
N GLN A 76 19.25 -1.99 -0.30
CA GLN A 76 19.37 -3.37 0.17
C GLN A 76 18.37 -3.62 1.30
N LEU A 77 17.46 -4.57 1.06
CA LEU A 77 16.51 -5.00 2.08
C LEU A 77 17.04 -6.23 2.83
N PRO A 78 16.73 -6.39 4.13
CA PRO A 78 17.18 -7.53 4.93
C PRO A 78 16.81 -8.89 4.34
N LYS A 79 15.67 -8.98 3.65
CA LYS A 79 15.27 -10.15 2.87
C LYS A 79 15.38 -9.82 1.37
N PRO A 80 16.04 -10.67 0.56
CA PRO A 80 16.13 -10.45 -0.88
C PRO A 80 14.73 -10.46 -1.49
N THR A 81 14.41 -9.39 -2.23
CA THR A 81 13.17 -9.23 -3.00
C THR A 81 13.53 -8.57 -4.33
N ASP A 82 12.59 -8.55 -5.28
CA ASP A 82 12.81 -7.98 -6.61
C ASP A 82 12.93 -6.44 -6.62
N ASN A 83 13.12 -5.80 -5.45
CA ASN A 83 13.17 -4.35 -5.24
C ASN A 83 11.97 -3.58 -5.82
N VAL A 84 10.86 -4.26 -6.04
CA VAL A 84 9.62 -3.74 -6.62
C VAL A 84 8.46 -4.06 -5.69
N CYS A 85 7.57 -3.09 -5.46
CA CYS A 85 6.34 -3.34 -4.74
C CYS A 85 5.37 -4.16 -5.61
N PRO A 86 4.90 -5.35 -5.17
CA PRO A 86 4.01 -6.21 -5.96
C PRO A 86 2.61 -5.62 -6.18
N ILE A 87 2.23 -4.62 -5.36
CA ILE A 87 0.89 -4.02 -5.39
C ILE A 87 0.83 -2.88 -6.39
N CYS A 88 1.82 -1.98 -6.38
CA CYS A 88 1.85 -0.82 -7.29
C CYS A 88 2.79 -1.00 -8.49
N LEU A 89 3.58 -2.08 -8.52
CA LEU A 89 4.54 -2.43 -9.56
C LEU A 89 5.62 -1.35 -9.78
N LEU A 90 5.91 -0.56 -8.75
CA LEU A 90 6.97 0.45 -8.76
C LEU A 90 8.18 -0.05 -7.96
N GLU A 91 9.37 0.27 -8.48
CA GLU A 91 10.64 0.09 -7.77
C GLU A 91 10.65 0.88 -6.45
N TYR A 92 11.28 0.30 -5.44
CA TYR A 92 11.56 0.98 -4.18
C TYR A 92 12.63 2.05 -4.38
N LYS A 93 12.45 3.17 -3.70
CA LYS A 93 13.39 4.29 -3.72
C LYS A 93 13.95 4.56 -2.33
N ALA A 94 15.12 5.17 -2.28
CA ALA A 94 15.69 5.65 -1.02
C ALA A 94 14.66 6.52 -0.28
N ASN A 95 14.55 6.31 1.03
CA ASN A 95 13.56 6.92 1.93
C ASN A 95 12.09 6.47 1.72
N ASP A 96 11.81 5.50 0.86
CA ASP A 96 10.49 4.86 0.88
C ASP A 96 10.27 4.15 2.21
N ILE A 97 9.04 4.23 2.71
CA ILE A 97 8.63 3.51 3.92
C ILE A 97 7.91 2.25 3.48
N LEU A 98 8.50 1.11 3.79
CA LEU A 98 7.92 -0.20 3.55
C LEU A 98 7.35 -0.74 4.86
N ARG A 99 6.25 -1.47 4.78
CA ARG A 99 5.75 -2.29 5.87
C ARG A 99 6.12 -3.74 5.62
N THR A 100 6.56 -4.39 6.68
CA THR A 100 6.95 -5.80 6.70
C THR A 100 5.82 -6.61 7.32
N ILE A 101 5.39 -7.67 6.63
CA ILE A 101 4.44 -8.62 7.20
C ILE A 101 5.18 -9.52 8.21
N PRO A 102 4.79 -9.57 9.50
CA PRO A 102 5.52 -10.32 10.53
C PRO A 102 5.65 -11.82 10.24
N SER A 103 4.60 -12.44 9.68
CA SER A 103 4.53 -13.89 9.47
C SER A 103 5.40 -14.40 8.31
N CYS A 104 5.72 -13.55 7.32
CA CYS A 104 6.45 -13.97 6.12
C CYS A 104 7.59 -13.03 5.69
N ALA A 105 7.78 -11.91 6.40
CA ALA A 105 8.80 -10.90 6.14
C ALA A 105 8.80 -10.36 4.71
N HIS A 106 7.63 -10.23 4.08
CA HIS A 106 7.49 -9.59 2.77
C HIS A 106 7.30 -8.08 2.91
N TYR A 107 7.92 -7.33 2.00
CA TYR A 107 7.92 -5.88 1.97
C TYR A 107 6.91 -5.32 0.97
N PHE A 108 6.27 -4.23 1.35
CA PHE A 108 5.33 -3.47 0.51
C PHE A 108 5.37 -2.01 0.93
N HIS A 109 5.10 -1.04 0.05
CA HIS A 109 4.88 0.34 0.50
C HIS A 109 3.77 0.36 1.54
N VAL A 110 3.96 1.11 2.63
CA VAL A 110 2.97 1.24 3.72
C VAL A 110 1.58 1.50 3.17
N HIS A 111 1.43 2.48 2.29
CA HIS A 111 0.12 2.83 1.72
C HIS A 111 -0.50 1.69 0.90
N CYS A 112 0.31 0.95 0.16
CA CYS A 112 -0.18 -0.13 -0.70
C CYS A 112 -0.72 -1.31 0.10
N ILE A 113 0.02 -1.74 1.12
CA ILE A 113 -0.39 -2.89 1.93
C ILE A 113 -1.44 -2.52 2.97
N ASP A 114 -1.48 -1.29 3.47
CA ASP A 114 -2.51 -0.86 4.41
C ASP A 114 -3.90 -0.90 3.76
N GLU A 115 -4.03 -0.40 2.53
CA GLU A 115 -5.29 -0.48 1.77
C GLU A 115 -5.68 -1.92 1.41
N TRP A 116 -4.68 -2.76 1.13
CA TRP A 116 -4.92 -4.18 0.90
C TRP A 116 -5.43 -4.88 2.14
N LEU A 117 -4.77 -4.69 3.29
CA LEU A 117 -5.08 -5.38 4.54
C LEU A 117 -6.42 -4.99 5.14
N LYS A 118 -6.90 -3.76 4.87
CA LYS A 118 -8.27 -3.35 5.22
C LYS A 118 -9.35 -4.23 4.57
N ARG A 119 -9.04 -4.85 3.43
CA ARG A 119 -9.98 -5.67 2.65
C ARG A 119 -9.67 -7.16 2.73
N ASN A 120 -8.39 -7.51 2.84
CA ASN A 120 -7.92 -8.88 2.74
C ASN A 120 -7.03 -9.26 3.91
N ALA A 121 -7.27 -10.47 4.40
CA ALA A 121 -6.64 -10.97 5.61
C ALA A 121 -5.24 -11.59 5.40
N THR A 122 -4.62 -11.37 4.25
CA THR A 122 -3.58 -12.28 3.74
C THR A 122 -2.49 -11.53 2.99
N CYS A 123 -1.26 -12.03 3.06
CA CYS A 123 -0.14 -11.52 2.28
C CYS A 123 -0.40 -11.66 0.75
N PRO A 124 -0.23 -10.59 -0.05
CA PRO A 124 -0.40 -10.66 -1.50
C PRO A 124 0.54 -11.65 -2.20
N LEU A 125 1.73 -11.90 -1.65
CA LEU A 125 2.75 -12.75 -2.27
C LEU A 125 2.57 -14.24 -1.94
N CYS A 126 2.44 -14.57 -0.66
CA CYS A 126 2.40 -15.98 -0.23
C CYS A 126 1.03 -16.45 0.23
N ARG A 127 0.03 -15.56 0.32
CA ARG A 127 -1.33 -15.85 0.82
C ARG A 127 -1.39 -16.39 2.25
N ASN A 128 -0.28 -16.35 3.00
CA ASN A 128 -0.30 -16.61 4.43
C ASN A 128 -1.11 -15.53 5.14
N TYR A 129 -1.87 -15.95 6.15
CA TYR A 129 -2.51 -15.04 7.09
C TYR A 129 -1.46 -14.29 7.91
N TYR A 130 -1.84 -13.10 8.36
CA TYR A 130 -1.05 -12.30 9.30
C TYR A 130 -0.92 -12.95 10.66
#